data_AF-A0A388LJV5-F1
#
_entry.id   AF-A0A388LJV5-F1
#
_cell.length_a   1.000
_cell.length_b   1.000
_cell.length_c   1.000
_cell.angle_alpha   90.00
_cell.angle_beta   90.00
_cell.angle_gamma   90.00
#
_symmetry.space_group_name_H-M   'P 1'
#
loop_
_entity.id
_entity.type
_entity.pdbx_description
1 polymer ?
#
loop_
_entity_poly.entity_id
_entity_poly.type
_entity_poly.pdbx_seq_one_letter_code
_entity_poly.pdbx_strand_id
1 'polypeptide(L)'
;MWQKGIRQEGKIDLRTLRKIWSVGRPYLKCKCEKERNRDCGGTPLWFDHAIWFLLAHPYVLFPTLSSIKVRTSMLIHYLRTTWKDGVLAAIGFHFLRDVMMGIVKELEADGTLNAEGVLKEDRLWSYQIPAMLARIMLPTRIPERPSRVPLSSPRAVARKRGSTAQDPDEWVNARGQMITLPNGRKAWKRQKSDCDTFLHLKYTSRVMEPLSVRRLVNEVLSRVIGDDTATWLERTRIGWTYNPKIASKLCRPAETFCEFDVAQWMESYHPEQRPCSPLLQSIIRAGLNHIPCMALDVEEASVELGNCLDELFARVMELSDLNASTKSFLRRVIMKKARARMEKYRAAHRYAAAEPFEHPTVKRELEFITGRFRICPTDKAPNTPAFVCKNFMRKLAFQRLSGPEFASINVPPAAAIACIRGELSALPALPIAPATLTYLMAVLKAHKGTFRWITNTANTIISPVAEVCACLMRFLLPLAQVFCQERSLEVEEQYGVRPNLWWAIASVGEFHANLPEKVSSVFTADITRCFETIPTDGSEESLPAAVRFYVQCAMQIRRERSSCHAIRIRFGQHGGIWPSWVDDEQPEEEGALLFRERDIYWLSDWCIANNILRMGDYVWRQVKGIPMGLAYSPI
;
A
#
# COMPACT_ATOMS: atom_id res chain seq x y z
N MET A 1 -8.04 24.79 -32.33
CA MET A 1 -7.34 25.93 -31.68
C MET A 1 -6.09 25.37 -30.99
N TRP A 2 -4.97 25.45 -31.72
CA TRP A 2 -3.55 25.36 -31.37
C TRP A 2 -3.18 24.95 -29.92
N GLN A 3 -2.78 23.68 -29.75
CA GLN A 3 -1.86 23.28 -28.67
C GLN A 3 -0.44 23.64 -29.10
N LYS A 4 0.08 24.78 -28.63
CA LYS A 4 1.50 25.09 -28.73
C LYS A 4 2.26 24.35 -27.62
N GLY A 5 3.27 23.59 -28.02
CA GLY A 5 4.46 23.35 -27.22
C GLY A 5 4.50 22.08 -26.39
N ILE A 6 4.49 20.91 -27.04
CA ILE A 6 5.20 19.75 -26.47
C ILE A 6 6.59 19.77 -27.11
N ARG A 7 7.58 20.30 -26.38
CA ARG A 7 8.98 19.99 -26.70
C ARG A 7 9.21 18.53 -26.33
N GLN A 8 9.54 17.74 -27.34
CA GLN A 8 9.94 16.35 -27.21
C GLN A 8 11.45 16.31 -26.93
N GLU A 9 11.84 15.74 -25.79
CA GLU A 9 13.10 15.03 -25.65
C GLU A 9 12.88 13.79 -24.76
N GLY A 10 12.98 12.61 -25.38
CA GLY A 10 13.69 11.46 -24.80
C GLY A 10 13.18 10.79 -23.52
N LYS A 11 11.86 10.71 -23.25
CA LYS A 11 11.25 9.62 -22.46
C LYS A 11 9.73 9.71 -22.53
N ILE A 12 9.09 8.58 -22.82
CA ILE A 12 7.63 8.45 -22.82
C ILE A 12 7.11 8.78 -21.40
N ASP A 13 6.49 9.95 -21.22
CA ASP A 13 5.91 10.34 -19.94
C ASP A 13 4.67 9.49 -19.63
N LEU A 14 4.88 8.43 -18.85
CA LEU A 14 3.84 7.50 -18.40
C LEU A 14 2.71 8.19 -17.62
N ARG A 15 2.91 9.40 -17.06
CA ARG A 15 1.82 10.19 -16.44
C ARG A 15 0.89 10.78 -17.48
N THR A 16 1.43 11.28 -18.59
CA THR A 16 0.64 11.78 -19.71
C THR A 16 -0.11 10.64 -20.40
N LEU A 17 0.52 9.48 -20.57
CA LEU A 17 -0.16 8.26 -21.03
C LEU A 17 -1.26 7.79 -20.07
N ARG A 18 -1.08 7.88 -18.74
CA ARG A 18 -2.14 7.53 -17.77
C ARG A 18 -3.36 8.45 -17.84
N LYS A 19 -3.15 9.75 -18.10
CA LYS A 19 -4.24 10.70 -18.36
C LYS A 19 -4.93 10.36 -19.69
N ILE A 20 -4.19 10.10 -20.75
CA ILE A 20 -4.73 9.67 -22.06
C ILE A 20 -5.49 8.34 -21.94
N TRP A 21 -4.99 7.38 -21.16
CA TRP A 21 -5.57 6.02 -21.00
C TRP A 21 -6.91 5.98 -20.26
N SER A 22 -7.26 7.03 -19.51
CA SER A 22 -8.56 7.11 -18.82
C SER A 22 -9.55 8.07 -19.52
N VAL A 23 -9.08 8.82 -20.52
CA VAL A 23 -9.93 9.68 -21.34
C VAL A 23 -10.86 8.81 -22.18
N GLY A 24 -12.17 9.02 -22.06
CA GLY A 24 -13.18 8.26 -22.78
C GLY A 24 -13.68 7.00 -22.08
N ARG A 25 -13.16 6.63 -20.89
CA ARG A 25 -13.74 5.54 -20.10
C ARG A 25 -15.17 5.92 -19.69
N PRO A 26 -16.21 5.12 -20.02
CA PRO A 26 -17.58 5.47 -19.67
C PRO A 26 -17.78 5.47 -18.15
N TYR A 27 -18.55 6.44 -17.65
CA TYR A 27 -18.91 6.56 -16.24
C TYR A 27 -20.38 6.98 -16.09
N LEU A 28 -20.96 6.62 -14.95
CA LEU A 28 -22.25 7.04 -14.46
C LEU A 28 -22.06 8.22 -13.52
N LYS A 29 -22.81 9.30 -13.74
CA LYS A 29 -22.92 10.44 -12.81
C LYS A 29 -24.38 10.57 -12.37
N CYS A 30 -24.63 10.92 -11.11
CA CYS A 30 -26.01 11.19 -10.68
C CYS A 30 -26.60 12.34 -11.51
N LYS A 31 -27.88 12.23 -11.90
CA LYS A 31 -28.65 13.33 -12.49
C LYS A 31 -29.14 14.37 -11.47
N CYS A 32 -28.78 14.21 -10.20
CA CYS A 32 -29.13 15.09 -9.09
C CYS A 32 -28.89 16.58 -9.41
N GLU A 33 -27.82 16.88 -10.13
CA GLU A 33 -27.47 18.22 -10.61
C GLU A 33 -28.50 18.80 -11.60
N LYS A 34 -29.04 17.97 -12.51
CA LYS A 34 -30.07 18.37 -13.48
C LYS A 34 -31.47 18.46 -12.87
N GLU A 35 -31.79 17.62 -11.88
CA GLU A 35 -33.14 17.52 -11.33
C GLU A 35 -33.36 18.42 -10.11
N ARG A 36 -32.32 18.76 -9.34
CA ARG A 36 -32.43 19.50 -8.08
C ARG A 36 -31.55 20.74 -7.98
N ASN A 37 -30.85 21.11 -9.07
CA ASN A 37 -29.88 22.23 -9.09
C ASN A 37 -28.84 22.17 -7.96
N ARG A 38 -28.57 20.97 -7.41
CA ARG A 38 -27.53 20.72 -6.41
C ARG A 38 -26.80 19.45 -6.79
N ASP A 39 -25.49 19.54 -6.95
CA ASP A 39 -24.63 18.37 -7.08
C ASP A 39 -24.69 17.58 -5.77
N CYS A 40 -24.97 16.28 -5.84
CA CYS A 40 -24.98 15.41 -4.66
C CYS A 40 -23.56 15.08 -4.16
N GLY A 41 -22.52 15.61 -4.81
CA GLY A 41 -21.12 15.34 -4.51
C GLY A 41 -20.73 13.89 -4.79
N GLY A 42 -21.53 13.17 -5.58
CA GLY A 42 -21.28 11.78 -5.93
C GLY A 42 -20.15 11.69 -6.94
N THR A 43 -19.01 11.13 -6.54
CA THR A 43 -17.90 10.80 -7.44
C THR A 43 -18.41 9.99 -8.64
N PRO A 44 -17.96 10.26 -9.88
CA PRO A 44 -18.34 9.46 -11.04
C PRO A 44 -18.04 7.98 -10.81
N LEU A 45 -19.04 7.13 -11.03
CA LEU A 45 -18.94 5.68 -10.90
C LEU A 45 -18.62 5.10 -12.27
N TRP A 46 -17.47 4.44 -12.45
CA TRP A 46 -17.12 3.82 -13.73
C TRP A 46 -18.19 2.82 -14.18
N PHE A 47 -18.58 2.88 -15.46
CA PHE A 47 -19.75 2.16 -15.97
C PHE A 47 -19.58 0.64 -15.88
N ASP A 48 -18.38 0.14 -16.17
CA ASP A 48 -18.02 -1.26 -16.00
C ASP A 48 -18.10 -1.69 -14.53
N HIS A 49 -17.59 -0.87 -13.59
CA HIS A 49 -17.74 -1.14 -12.16
C HIS A 49 -19.21 -1.17 -11.72
N ALA A 50 -20.06 -0.33 -12.31
CA ALA A 50 -21.49 -0.33 -12.05
C ALA A 50 -22.16 -1.61 -12.57
N ILE A 51 -21.80 -2.09 -13.77
CA ILE A 51 -22.31 -3.37 -14.30
C ILE A 51 -21.95 -4.51 -13.35
N TRP A 52 -20.72 -4.57 -12.86
CA TRP A 52 -20.28 -5.61 -11.92
C TRP A 52 -21.02 -5.55 -10.59
N PHE A 53 -21.19 -4.34 -10.05
CA PHE A 53 -21.98 -4.13 -8.86
C PHE A 53 -23.43 -4.60 -9.05
N LEU A 54 -24.04 -4.30 -10.19
CA LEU A 54 -25.41 -4.67 -10.51
C LEU A 54 -25.58 -6.16 -10.82
N LEU A 55 -24.57 -6.83 -11.38
CA LEU A 55 -24.57 -8.27 -11.55
C LEU A 55 -24.53 -9.01 -10.22
N ALA A 56 -23.75 -8.48 -9.26
CA ALA A 56 -23.71 -9.00 -7.89
C ALA A 56 -24.96 -8.61 -7.07
N HIS A 57 -25.60 -7.49 -7.39
CA HIS A 57 -26.74 -6.93 -6.66
C HIS A 57 -27.90 -6.54 -7.59
N PRO A 58 -28.48 -7.47 -8.37
CA PRO A 58 -29.46 -7.11 -9.40
C PRO A 58 -30.80 -6.65 -8.79
N TYR A 59 -30.99 -6.87 -7.48
CA TYR A 59 -32.12 -6.32 -6.71
C TYR A 59 -32.09 -4.79 -6.60
N VAL A 60 -30.93 -4.15 -6.80
CA VAL A 60 -30.80 -2.68 -6.74
C VAL A 60 -31.63 -2.02 -7.85
N LEU A 61 -31.69 -2.62 -9.04
CA LEU A 61 -32.52 -2.14 -10.15
C LEU A 61 -33.91 -2.74 -10.16
N PHE A 62 -34.06 -3.99 -9.67
CA PHE A 62 -35.31 -4.73 -9.74
C PHE A 62 -35.73 -5.29 -8.37
N PRO A 63 -36.06 -4.40 -7.40
CA PRO A 63 -36.32 -4.82 -6.02
C PRO A 63 -37.58 -5.68 -5.88
N THR A 64 -38.55 -5.51 -6.78
CA THR A 64 -39.87 -6.18 -6.73
C THR A 64 -39.89 -7.58 -7.36
N LEU A 65 -38.90 -7.94 -8.18
CA LEU A 65 -38.86 -9.27 -8.81
C LEU A 65 -38.40 -10.30 -7.79
N SER A 66 -39.07 -11.43 -7.64
CA SER A 66 -38.81 -12.38 -6.55
C SER A 66 -37.59 -13.30 -6.76
N SER A 67 -37.19 -13.53 -8.01
CA SER A 67 -36.13 -14.49 -8.36
C SER A 67 -34.86 -13.81 -8.85
N ILE A 68 -33.71 -14.23 -8.30
CA ILE A 68 -32.39 -13.80 -8.77
C ILE A 68 -32.20 -14.08 -10.27
N LYS A 69 -32.70 -15.22 -10.76
CA LYS A 69 -32.64 -15.60 -12.18
C LYS A 69 -33.39 -14.59 -13.05
N VAL A 70 -34.59 -14.17 -12.61
CA VAL A 70 -35.40 -13.19 -13.32
C VAL A 70 -34.76 -11.80 -13.26
N ARG A 71 -34.21 -11.39 -12.11
CA ARG A 71 -33.49 -10.12 -11.95
C ARG A 71 -32.25 -10.04 -12.82
N THR A 72 -31.43 -11.10 -12.86
CA THR A 72 -30.25 -11.17 -13.72
C THR A 72 -30.63 -11.19 -15.20
N SER A 73 -31.68 -11.92 -15.57
CA SER A 73 -32.23 -11.88 -16.94
C SER A 73 -32.68 -10.46 -17.34
N MET A 74 -33.35 -9.75 -16.43
CA MET A 74 -33.77 -8.37 -16.64
C MET A 74 -32.60 -7.38 -16.73
N LEU A 75 -31.56 -7.57 -15.91
CA LEU A 75 -30.33 -6.79 -16.01
C LEU A 75 -29.66 -7.03 -17.36
N ILE A 76 -29.51 -8.28 -17.79
CA ILE A 76 -28.96 -8.63 -19.10
C ILE A 76 -29.80 -7.99 -20.22
N HIS A 77 -31.13 -8.03 -20.10
CA HIS A 77 -32.02 -7.34 -21.04
C HIS A 77 -31.73 -5.83 -21.06
N TYR A 78 -31.66 -5.17 -19.90
CA TYR A 78 -31.33 -3.76 -19.77
C TYR A 78 -29.98 -3.39 -20.39
N LEU A 79 -28.96 -4.23 -20.20
CA LEU A 79 -27.63 -4.07 -20.81
C LEU A 79 -27.68 -4.20 -22.33
N ARG A 80 -28.57 -5.04 -22.87
CA ARG A 80 -28.73 -5.26 -24.32
C ARG A 80 -29.61 -4.21 -24.99
N THR A 81 -30.50 -3.55 -24.25
CA THR A 81 -31.46 -2.57 -24.78
C THR A 81 -31.14 -1.17 -24.28
N THR A 82 -31.60 -0.82 -23.08
CA THR A 82 -31.55 0.55 -22.52
C THR A 82 -30.13 1.07 -22.35
N TRP A 83 -29.19 0.20 -21.96
CA TRP A 83 -27.79 0.55 -21.68
C TRP A 83 -26.85 0.05 -22.78
N LYS A 84 -27.39 -0.37 -23.94
CA LYS A 84 -26.64 -0.89 -25.08
C LYS A 84 -25.48 0.04 -25.46
N ASP A 85 -25.73 1.34 -25.55
CA ASP A 85 -24.71 2.30 -25.96
C ASP A 85 -23.60 2.44 -24.92
N GLY A 86 -23.93 2.38 -23.62
CA GLY A 86 -22.95 2.36 -22.55
C GLY A 86 -22.10 1.09 -22.58
N VAL A 87 -22.73 -0.06 -22.85
CA VAL A 87 -22.05 -1.36 -23.00
C VAL A 87 -21.13 -1.35 -24.23
N LEU A 88 -21.61 -0.85 -25.38
CA LEU A 88 -20.80 -0.71 -26.59
C LEU A 88 -19.63 0.26 -26.39
N ALA A 89 -19.85 1.37 -25.68
CA ALA A 89 -18.78 2.32 -25.34
C ALA A 89 -17.74 1.68 -24.40
N ALA A 90 -18.16 0.87 -23.44
CA ALA A 90 -17.24 0.17 -22.54
C ALA A 90 -16.44 -0.92 -23.26
N ILE A 91 -17.11 -1.74 -24.08
CA ILE A 91 -16.45 -2.76 -24.92
C ILE A 91 -15.47 -2.08 -25.89
N GLY A 92 -15.89 -0.99 -26.55
CA GLY A 92 -15.05 -0.21 -27.44
C GLY A 92 -13.82 0.35 -26.72
N PHE A 93 -14.00 0.93 -25.53
CA PHE A 93 -12.90 1.41 -24.70
C PHE A 93 -11.91 0.29 -24.33
N HIS A 94 -12.39 -0.89 -23.92
CA HIS A 94 -11.53 -2.03 -23.60
C HIS A 94 -10.78 -2.55 -24.83
N PHE A 95 -11.46 -2.66 -25.98
CA PHE A 95 -10.82 -3.06 -27.24
C PHE A 95 -9.73 -2.08 -27.67
N LEU A 96 -10.02 -0.77 -27.65
CA LEU A 96 -9.04 0.27 -27.94
C LEU A 96 -7.83 0.16 -27.02
N ARG A 97 -8.06 -0.04 -25.72
CA ARG A 97 -7.00 -0.21 -24.73
C ARG A 97 -6.14 -1.44 -25.00
N ASP A 98 -6.75 -2.57 -25.32
CA ASP A 98 -6.02 -3.81 -25.61
C ASP A 98 -5.14 -3.64 -26.85
N VAL A 99 -5.65 -2.99 -27.90
CA VAL A 99 -4.86 -2.63 -29.10
C VAL A 99 -3.69 -1.71 -28.74
N MET A 100 -3.94 -0.66 -27.97
CA MET A 100 -2.88 0.27 -27.52
C MET A 100 -1.81 -0.44 -26.68
N MET A 101 -2.20 -1.38 -25.82
CA MET A 101 -1.25 -2.17 -25.01
C MET A 101 -0.43 -3.13 -25.87
N GLY A 102 -1.03 -3.73 -26.90
CA GLY A 102 -0.31 -4.50 -27.91
C GLY A 102 0.75 -3.64 -28.61
N ILE A 103 0.37 -2.43 -29.04
CA ILE A 103 1.28 -1.47 -29.68
C ILE A 103 2.47 -1.13 -28.78
N VAL A 104 2.21 -0.82 -27.50
CA VAL A 104 3.28 -0.49 -26.53
C VAL A 104 4.21 -1.67 -26.32
N LYS A 105 3.68 -2.89 -26.20
CA LYS A 105 4.49 -4.10 -25.97
C LYS A 105 5.45 -4.36 -27.14
N GLU A 106 5.00 -4.16 -28.36
CA GLU A 106 5.88 -4.29 -29.54
C GLU A 106 6.94 -3.18 -29.57
N LEU A 107 6.60 -1.95 -29.17
CA LEU A 107 7.56 -0.85 -29.07
C LEU A 107 8.58 -1.00 -27.94
N GLU A 108 8.19 -1.64 -26.84
CA GLU A 108 9.12 -2.03 -25.78
C GLU A 108 10.11 -3.10 -26.26
N ALA A 109 9.68 -3.98 -27.17
CA ALA A 109 10.54 -4.98 -27.79
C ALA A 109 11.45 -4.38 -28.87
N ASP A 110 10.95 -3.44 -29.67
CA ASP A 110 11.71 -2.72 -30.69
C ASP A 110 11.18 -1.29 -30.86
N GLY A 111 11.91 -0.34 -30.28
CA GLY A 111 11.57 1.09 -30.34
C GLY A 111 11.73 1.74 -31.71
N THR A 112 12.22 1.00 -32.71
CA THR A 112 12.38 1.50 -34.09
C THR A 112 11.15 1.23 -34.97
N LEU A 113 10.19 0.43 -34.49
CA LEU A 113 8.99 0.09 -35.24
C LEU A 113 8.14 1.33 -35.54
N ASN A 114 7.74 1.45 -36.80
CA ASN A 114 6.74 2.42 -37.25
C ASN A 114 5.33 1.82 -37.11
N ALA A 115 4.28 2.57 -37.49
CA ALA A 115 2.90 2.09 -37.37
C ALA A 115 2.67 0.73 -38.06
N GLU A 116 3.28 0.51 -39.24
CA GLU A 116 3.28 -0.74 -40.02
C GLU A 116 3.98 -1.88 -39.28
N GLY A 117 5.16 -1.62 -38.71
CA GLY A 117 5.93 -2.61 -37.97
C GLY A 117 5.30 -3.04 -36.66
N VAL A 118 4.50 -2.17 -36.02
CA VAL A 118 3.83 -2.49 -34.75
C VAL A 118 2.53 -3.28 -34.95
N LEU A 119 1.81 -3.05 -36.05
CA LEU A 119 0.60 -3.80 -36.39
C LEU A 119 0.97 -4.99 -37.30
N LYS A 120 1.61 -6.02 -36.74
CA LYS A 120 2.11 -7.20 -37.46
C LYS A 120 1.02 -8.09 -38.09
N GLU A 121 -0.23 -7.95 -37.65
CA GLU A 121 -1.36 -8.73 -38.15
C GLU A 121 -2.14 -7.95 -39.22
N ASP A 122 -2.15 -8.45 -40.46
CA ASP A 122 -2.90 -7.87 -41.61
C ASP A 122 -4.38 -7.59 -41.30
N ARG A 123 -4.96 -8.37 -40.37
CA ARG A 123 -6.34 -8.18 -39.94
C ARG A 123 -6.57 -6.88 -39.18
N LEU A 124 -5.59 -6.40 -38.41
CA LEU A 124 -5.71 -5.13 -37.67
C LEU A 124 -5.61 -3.92 -38.59
N TRP A 125 -4.91 -4.05 -39.73
CA TRP A 125 -4.85 -3.04 -40.80
C TRP A 125 -6.17 -2.86 -41.54
N SER A 126 -6.97 -3.92 -41.62
CA SER A 126 -8.29 -3.86 -42.26
C SER A 126 -9.30 -2.99 -41.51
N TYR A 127 -9.00 -2.60 -40.26
CA TYR A 127 -9.82 -1.73 -39.44
C TYR A 127 -9.19 -0.34 -39.28
N GLN A 128 -9.97 0.72 -39.52
CA GLN A 128 -9.49 2.12 -39.44
C GLN A 128 -8.98 2.52 -38.05
N ILE A 129 -9.56 1.94 -37.00
CA ILE A 129 -9.32 2.35 -35.61
C ILE A 129 -7.92 1.91 -35.12
N PRO A 130 -7.50 0.63 -35.20
CA PRO A 130 -6.14 0.22 -34.86
C PRO A 130 -5.06 0.98 -35.65
N ALA A 131 -5.25 1.17 -36.96
CA ALA A 131 -4.33 1.92 -37.81
C ALA A 131 -4.21 3.39 -37.38
N MET A 132 -5.33 4.04 -37.05
CA MET A 132 -5.35 5.41 -36.54
C MET A 132 -4.68 5.52 -35.16
N LEU A 133 -4.93 4.59 -34.25
CA LEU A 133 -4.28 4.54 -32.94
C LEU A 133 -2.76 4.37 -33.07
N ALA A 134 -2.29 3.45 -33.91
CA ALA A 134 -0.87 3.27 -34.16
C ALA A 134 -0.23 4.56 -34.71
N ARG A 135 -0.89 5.25 -35.65
CA ARG A 135 -0.43 6.55 -36.21
C ARG A 135 -0.49 7.73 -35.22
N ILE A 136 -1.37 7.67 -34.21
CA ILE A 136 -1.43 8.69 -33.15
C ILE A 136 -0.34 8.44 -32.12
N MET A 137 -0.13 7.17 -31.76
CA MET A 137 0.85 6.75 -30.76
C MET A 137 2.28 6.80 -31.30
N LEU A 138 2.45 6.69 -32.61
CA LEU A 138 3.73 6.74 -33.30
C LEU A 138 3.77 7.95 -34.22
N PRO A 139 4.73 8.86 -34.07
CA PRO A 139 4.89 9.91 -35.07
C PRO A 139 5.16 9.25 -36.42
N THR A 140 4.31 9.54 -37.42
CA THR A 140 4.70 9.32 -38.81
C THR A 140 5.99 10.11 -38.98
N ARG A 141 7.11 9.44 -39.30
CA ARG A 141 8.32 10.14 -39.77
C ARG A 141 7.89 10.86 -41.06
N ILE A 142 7.51 12.12 -40.93
CA ILE A 142 7.36 13.01 -42.06
C ILE A 142 8.78 13.09 -42.66
N PRO A 143 9.00 12.64 -43.90
CA PRO A 143 10.31 12.83 -44.52
C PRO A 143 10.61 14.33 -44.56
N GLU A 144 11.75 14.72 -44.01
CA GLU A 144 12.21 16.11 -43.99
C GLU A 144 12.24 16.68 -45.41
N ARG A 145 11.54 17.79 -45.66
CA ARG A 145 11.79 18.66 -46.82
C ARG A 145 11.27 20.10 -46.57
N PRO A 146 11.80 21.11 -47.30
CA PRO A 146 12.53 22.22 -46.69
C PRO A 146 11.90 23.62 -46.85
N SER A 147 12.21 24.48 -45.88
CA SER A 147 12.31 25.96 -45.84
C SER A 147 11.38 26.91 -46.64
N ARG A 148 11.00 28.01 -45.93
CA ARG A 148 10.60 29.39 -46.35
C ARG A 148 9.11 29.58 -46.75
N VAL A 149 8.36 30.62 -46.37
CA VAL A 149 8.55 31.99 -45.81
C VAL A 149 7.18 32.46 -45.21
N PRO A 150 7.09 33.57 -44.41
CA PRO A 150 6.06 33.80 -43.38
C PRO A 150 4.95 34.76 -43.82
N LEU A 151 3.86 34.87 -43.04
CA LEU A 151 3.01 36.08 -42.96
C LEU A 151 2.13 36.12 -41.67
N SER A 152 2.19 37.28 -41.03
CA SER A 152 1.37 37.93 -39.97
C SER A 152 -0.14 37.61 -39.95
N SER A 153 -0.86 37.61 -38.80
CA SER A 153 -1.40 38.81 -38.11
C SER A 153 -2.42 38.40 -36.99
N PRO A 154 -2.80 39.26 -36.01
CA PRO A 154 -3.33 38.90 -34.67
C PRO A 154 -4.83 39.21 -34.42
N ARG A 155 -5.31 38.79 -33.22
CA ARG A 155 -6.59 39.07 -32.48
C ARG A 155 -7.38 37.75 -32.24
N ALA A 156 -7.95 37.45 -31.08
CA ALA A 156 -8.64 38.34 -30.15
C ALA A 156 -8.54 37.87 -28.68
N VAL A 157 -8.49 38.87 -27.81
CA VAL A 157 -8.68 38.86 -26.36
C VAL A 157 -10.19 38.89 -26.06
N ALA A 158 -10.54 38.44 -24.84
CA ALA A 158 -11.76 38.73 -24.07
C ALA A 158 -12.88 37.67 -24.09
N ARG A 159 -12.93 36.85 -23.03
CA ARG A 159 -14.00 36.96 -22.01
C ARG A 159 -13.66 36.14 -20.77
N LYS A 160 -13.35 36.86 -19.68
CA LYS A 160 -13.25 36.38 -18.31
C LYS A 160 -14.36 37.08 -17.51
N ARG A 161 -15.41 36.33 -17.14
CA ARG A 161 -16.37 36.56 -16.03
C ARG A 161 -16.96 35.16 -15.81
N GLY A 162 -16.93 34.50 -14.66
CA GLY A 162 -16.83 34.95 -13.28
C GLY A 162 -17.86 34.10 -12.52
N SER A 163 -17.43 32.97 -11.96
CA SER A 163 -18.24 32.21 -10.99
C SER A 163 -17.29 31.51 -10.02
N THR A 164 -17.31 31.99 -8.79
CA THR A 164 -16.72 31.36 -7.61
C THR A 164 -17.34 29.98 -7.41
N ALA A 165 -16.64 28.94 -7.86
CA ALA A 165 -16.90 27.56 -7.49
C ALA A 165 -15.94 27.18 -6.36
N GLN A 166 -16.49 26.64 -5.27
CA GLN A 166 -15.70 25.98 -4.23
C GLN A 166 -14.94 24.82 -4.85
N ASP A 167 -13.65 24.82 -4.55
CA ASP A 167 -12.62 23.95 -5.10
C ASP A 167 -12.81 22.48 -4.64
N PRO A 168 -12.86 21.49 -5.54
CA PRO A 168 -12.93 20.06 -5.18
C PRO A 168 -11.61 19.50 -4.61
N ASP A 169 -10.58 20.33 -4.43
CA ASP A 169 -9.21 19.97 -4.03
C ASP A 169 -9.00 19.65 -2.53
N GLU A 170 -10.06 19.40 -1.76
CA GLU A 170 -9.97 19.26 -0.29
C GLU A 170 -9.19 18.03 0.21
N TRP A 171 -8.84 17.07 -0.66
CA TRP A 171 -7.94 15.95 -0.31
C TRP A 171 -6.47 16.18 -0.70
N VAL A 172 -6.19 17.16 -1.58
CA VAL A 172 -4.84 17.54 -2.00
C VAL A 172 -4.32 18.72 -1.16
N ASN A 173 -5.22 19.51 -0.57
CA ASN A 173 -4.91 20.57 0.39
C ASN A 173 -4.87 20.05 1.84
N ALA A 174 -3.99 19.09 2.14
CA ALA A 174 -3.59 18.92 3.54
C ALA A 174 -2.92 20.23 3.95
N ARG A 175 -3.61 21.07 4.76
CA ARG A 175 -3.03 22.31 5.29
C ARG A 175 -1.66 21.97 5.85
N GLY A 176 -0.66 22.68 5.39
CA GLY A 176 0.73 22.46 5.72
C GLY A 176 1.46 23.75 5.52
N GLN A 177 2.45 23.97 6.35
CA GLN A 177 3.30 25.13 6.22
C GLN A 177 4.73 24.65 6.09
N MET A 178 5.46 25.32 5.20
CA MET A 178 6.90 25.20 5.21
C MET A 178 7.40 25.79 6.52
N ILE A 179 8.07 25.00 7.34
CA ILE A 179 8.76 25.47 8.54
C ILE A 179 10.26 25.46 8.30
N THR A 180 10.95 26.42 8.88
CA THR A 180 12.42 26.36 8.96
C THR A 180 12.79 25.59 10.23
N LEU A 181 13.42 24.44 10.09
CA LEU A 181 13.95 23.64 11.19
C LEU A 181 15.17 24.34 11.82
N PRO A 182 15.59 23.97 13.06
CA PRO A 182 16.76 24.56 13.71
C PRO A 182 18.06 24.49 12.90
N ASN A 183 18.13 23.57 11.94
CA ASN A 183 19.25 23.43 11.00
C ASN A 183 19.11 24.27 9.71
N GLY A 184 18.19 25.23 9.66
CA GLY A 184 17.95 26.12 8.52
C GLY A 184 17.13 25.52 7.37
N ARG A 185 16.74 24.23 7.45
CA ARG A 185 15.99 23.55 6.38
C ARG A 185 14.53 23.92 6.36
N LYS A 186 13.97 24.07 5.17
CA LYS A 186 12.53 24.22 4.97
C LYS A 186 11.88 22.83 4.92
N ALA A 187 11.30 22.35 6.01
CA ALA A 187 10.51 21.12 5.99
C ALA A 187 9.06 21.43 5.63
N TRP A 188 8.43 20.64 4.75
CA TRP A 188 6.97 20.66 4.63
C TRP A 188 6.40 19.99 5.88
N LYS A 189 6.17 20.78 6.93
CA LYS A 189 5.34 20.34 8.03
C LYS A 189 3.93 20.41 7.50
N ARG A 190 3.41 19.25 7.06
CA ARG A 190 1.96 19.06 7.10
C ARG A 190 1.54 19.62 8.46
N GLN A 191 0.58 20.54 8.46
CA GLN A 191 -0.10 20.92 9.67
C GLN A 191 -0.66 19.57 10.08
N LYS A 192 0.04 18.93 11.02
CA LYS A 192 -0.48 17.73 11.62
C LYS A 192 -1.82 18.27 12.12
N SER A 193 -2.93 17.75 11.58
CA SER A 193 -4.01 17.49 12.49
C SER A 193 -3.28 16.69 13.56
N ASP A 194 -2.97 17.34 14.69
CA ASP A 194 -2.24 16.74 15.80
C ASP A 194 -3.05 15.50 16.15
N CYS A 195 -2.72 14.40 15.49
CA CYS A 195 -3.50 13.19 15.55
C CYS A 195 -2.82 12.42 16.66
N ASP A 196 -3.15 12.83 17.87
CA ASP A 196 -2.52 12.32 19.08
C ASP A 196 -2.92 10.85 19.28
N THR A 197 -4.09 10.46 18.74
CA THR A 197 -4.67 9.13 18.93
C THR A 197 -5.23 8.54 17.63
N PHE A 198 -4.79 7.32 17.29
CA PHE A 198 -5.43 6.46 16.29
C PHE A 198 -6.24 5.38 16.99
N LEU A 199 -7.51 5.26 16.62
CA LEU A 199 -8.41 4.21 17.08
C LEU A 199 -8.88 3.42 15.88
N HIS A 200 -8.82 2.10 16.00
CA HIS A 200 -9.21 1.18 14.94
C HIS A 200 -10.41 0.37 15.41
N LEU A 201 -11.56 0.59 14.78
CA LEU A 201 -12.77 -0.20 14.99
C LEU A 201 -12.75 -1.41 14.06
N LYS A 202 -12.93 -2.63 14.59
CA LYS A 202 -13.01 -3.82 13.75
C LYS A 202 -14.36 -3.83 13.02
N TYR A 203 -14.32 -4.14 11.74
CA TYR A 203 -15.52 -4.35 10.93
C TYR A 203 -16.03 -5.77 11.16
N THR A 204 -16.96 -5.91 12.12
CA THR A 204 -17.53 -7.21 12.52
C THR A 204 -18.86 -7.52 11.82
N SER A 205 -19.61 -6.51 11.39
CA SER A 205 -20.95 -6.71 10.82
C SER A 205 -21.34 -5.59 9.87
N ARG A 206 -22.18 -5.92 8.86
CA ARG A 206 -22.66 -4.94 7.87
C ARG A 206 -23.55 -3.85 8.46
N VAL A 207 -24.17 -4.10 9.61
CA VAL A 207 -24.98 -3.08 10.30
C VAL A 207 -24.14 -1.89 10.79
N MET A 208 -22.81 -2.00 10.71
CA MET A 208 -21.87 -0.94 11.02
C MET A 208 -21.63 0.04 9.85
N GLU A 209 -21.89 -0.35 8.60
CA GLU A 209 -21.79 0.52 7.41
C GLU A 209 -22.49 1.89 7.55
N PRO A 210 -23.70 2.02 8.15
CA PRO A 210 -24.33 3.33 8.36
C PRO A 210 -23.71 4.16 9.49
N LEU A 211 -22.73 3.63 10.24
CA LEU A 211 -22.17 4.28 11.41
C LEU A 211 -20.93 5.08 11.04
N SER A 212 -21.05 6.41 11.17
CA SER A 212 -19.89 7.26 11.38
C SER A 212 -19.72 7.47 12.88
N VAL A 213 -18.83 6.69 13.53
CA VAL A 213 -18.61 6.77 14.99
C VAL A 213 -18.29 8.18 15.44
N ARG A 214 -17.37 8.89 14.77
CA ARG A 214 -17.06 10.29 15.06
C ARG A 214 -18.32 11.17 15.07
N ARG A 215 -19.09 11.15 13.97
CA ARG A 215 -20.35 11.90 13.87
C ARG A 215 -21.35 11.51 14.95
N LEU A 216 -21.46 10.23 15.28
CA LEU A 216 -22.36 9.74 16.32
C LEU A 216 -21.97 10.26 17.70
N VAL A 217 -20.68 10.20 18.04
CA VAL A 217 -20.14 10.68 19.32
C VAL A 217 -20.29 12.19 19.41
N ASN A 218 -19.85 12.94 18.39
CA ASN A 218 -19.99 14.41 18.35
C ASN A 218 -21.46 14.86 18.50
N GLU A 219 -22.40 14.17 17.85
CA GLU A 219 -23.82 14.49 17.96
C GLU A 219 -24.39 14.25 19.37
N VAL A 220 -23.81 13.32 20.15
CA VAL A 220 -24.22 13.10 21.54
C VAL A 220 -23.50 14.06 22.48
N LEU A 221 -22.20 14.28 22.30
CA LEU A 221 -21.43 15.25 23.07
C LEU A 221 -22.02 16.65 22.96
N SER A 222 -22.37 17.10 21.75
CA SER A 222 -22.92 18.45 21.54
C SER A 222 -24.26 18.65 22.25
N ARG A 223 -25.06 17.57 22.38
CA ARG A 223 -26.37 17.62 23.05
C ARG A 223 -26.28 17.53 24.56
N VAL A 224 -25.28 16.83 25.09
CA VAL A 224 -25.18 16.52 26.52
C VAL A 224 -24.29 17.52 27.25
N ILE A 225 -23.19 17.94 26.62
CA ILE A 225 -22.20 18.84 27.20
C ILE A 225 -22.32 20.25 26.61
N GLY A 226 -22.59 20.36 25.30
CA GLY A 226 -22.71 21.63 24.59
C GLY A 226 -21.84 21.71 23.32
N ASP A 227 -22.03 22.78 22.56
CA ASP A 227 -21.43 22.92 21.22
C ASP A 227 -19.89 23.03 21.23
N ASP A 228 -19.30 23.38 22.37
CA ASP A 228 -17.83 23.46 22.57
C ASP A 228 -17.11 22.10 22.42
N THR A 229 -17.87 21.00 22.35
CA THR A 229 -17.33 19.64 22.16
C THR A 229 -17.00 19.28 20.71
N ALA A 230 -17.31 20.14 19.74
CA ALA A 230 -17.10 19.87 18.31
C ALA A 230 -15.63 19.53 17.96
N THR A 231 -14.69 20.08 18.72
CA THR A 231 -13.25 19.96 18.49
C THR A 231 -12.60 18.78 19.22
N TRP A 232 -13.29 18.16 20.20
CA TRP A 232 -12.69 17.14 21.10
C TRP A 232 -12.20 15.89 20.36
N LEU A 233 -12.80 15.58 19.20
CA LEU A 233 -12.37 14.45 18.35
C LEU A 233 -11.53 14.86 17.15
N GLU A 234 -11.21 16.15 16.96
CA GLU A 234 -10.42 16.61 15.79
C GLU A 234 -9.07 15.90 15.71
N ARG A 235 -8.45 15.70 16.87
CA ARG A 235 -7.16 15.04 17.09
C ARG A 235 -7.21 13.51 17.13
N THR A 236 -8.38 12.90 16.96
CA THR A 236 -8.54 11.44 17.05
C THR A 236 -8.98 10.82 15.73
N ARG A 237 -8.12 10.06 15.06
CA ARG A 237 -8.52 9.32 13.85
C ARG A 237 -9.16 7.99 14.21
N ILE A 238 -10.45 7.85 13.85
CA ILE A 238 -11.19 6.59 13.97
C ILE A 238 -11.20 5.93 12.59
N GLY A 239 -10.43 4.86 12.43
CA GLY A 239 -10.36 4.06 11.22
C GLY A 239 -11.05 2.71 11.38
N TRP A 240 -11.29 2.04 10.25
CA TRP A 240 -11.76 0.65 10.25
C TRP A 240 -10.57 -0.30 10.12
N THR A 241 -10.66 -1.46 10.78
CA THR A 241 -9.81 -2.63 10.49
C THR A 241 -10.70 -3.80 10.13
N TYR A 242 -10.29 -4.61 9.15
CA TYR A 242 -11.02 -5.82 8.84
C TYR A 242 -10.74 -6.89 9.89
N ASN A 243 -11.72 -7.76 10.13
CA ASN A 243 -11.56 -8.86 11.08
C ASN A 243 -10.29 -9.68 10.71
N PRO A 244 -9.33 -9.85 11.64
CA PRO A 244 -8.12 -10.64 11.41
C PRO A 244 -8.42 -12.05 10.93
N LYS A 245 -9.55 -12.65 11.34
CA LYS A 245 -10.02 -13.96 10.87
C LYS A 245 -10.30 -13.98 9.37
N ILE A 246 -10.75 -12.88 8.77
CA ILE A 246 -11.01 -12.82 7.33
C ILE A 246 -9.69 -12.71 6.58
N ALA A 247 -8.81 -11.82 7.03
CA ALA A 247 -7.48 -11.66 6.43
C ALA A 247 -6.68 -12.97 6.52
N SER A 248 -6.67 -13.65 7.67
CA SER A 248 -5.96 -14.93 7.83
C SER A 248 -6.61 -16.08 7.04
N LYS A 249 -7.94 -16.06 6.85
CA LYS A 249 -8.64 -17.06 6.03
C LYS A 249 -8.40 -16.87 4.52
N LEU A 250 -8.25 -15.62 4.06
CA LEU A 250 -8.14 -15.29 2.63
C LEU A 250 -6.69 -15.10 2.17
N CYS A 251 -5.88 -14.37 2.94
CA CYS A 251 -4.48 -14.11 2.65
C CYS A 251 -3.63 -15.20 3.32
N ARG A 252 -3.37 -16.28 2.58
CA ARG A 252 -2.54 -17.41 3.03
C ARG A 252 -1.23 -17.49 2.23
N PRO A 253 -0.27 -16.58 2.47
CA PRO A 253 1.00 -16.58 1.76
C PRO A 253 1.82 -17.84 2.08
N ALA A 254 1.80 -18.32 3.32
CA ALA A 254 2.48 -19.56 3.72
C ALA A 254 1.99 -20.77 2.91
N GLU A 255 0.69 -20.94 2.68
CA GLU A 255 0.19 -22.01 1.79
C GLU A 255 0.67 -21.90 0.34
N THR A 256 0.89 -20.68 -0.13
CA THR A 256 1.31 -20.48 -1.52
C THR A 256 2.79 -20.76 -1.69
N PHE A 257 3.61 -20.37 -0.72
CA PHE A 257 5.07 -20.37 -0.83
C PHE A 257 5.76 -21.41 0.04
N CYS A 258 5.21 -21.80 1.18
CA CYS A 258 5.87 -22.70 2.15
C CYS A 258 5.24 -24.09 2.23
N GLU A 259 3.90 -24.15 2.30
CA GLU A 259 3.17 -25.38 2.62
C GLU A 259 2.69 -26.05 1.33
N PHE A 260 3.64 -26.45 0.48
CA PHE A 260 3.37 -27.26 -0.70
C PHE A 260 4.58 -28.11 -1.04
N ASP A 261 4.31 -29.29 -1.60
CA ASP A 261 5.34 -30.18 -2.13
C ASP A 261 5.85 -29.61 -3.47
N VAL A 262 7.11 -29.19 -3.47
CA VAL A 262 7.76 -28.62 -4.65
C VAL A 262 8.06 -29.72 -5.68
N ALA A 263 8.43 -30.93 -5.25
CA ALA A 263 8.71 -32.03 -6.17
C ALA A 263 7.44 -32.44 -6.91
N GLN A 264 6.34 -32.67 -6.18
CA GLN A 264 5.03 -32.94 -6.75
C GLN A 264 4.55 -31.80 -7.67
N TRP A 265 4.75 -30.55 -7.25
CA TRP A 265 4.42 -29.40 -8.10
C TRP A 265 5.26 -29.39 -9.37
N MET A 266 6.57 -29.62 -9.30
CA MET A 266 7.46 -29.65 -10.46
C MET A 266 7.14 -30.80 -11.42
N GLU A 267 6.81 -31.99 -10.91
CA GLU A 267 6.44 -33.15 -11.71
C GLU A 267 5.09 -32.97 -12.44
N SER A 268 4.12 -32.35 -11.76
CA SER A 268 2.81 -32.03 -12.35
C SER A 268 2.79 -30.72 -13.15
N TYR A 269 3.87 -29.95 -13.09
CA TYR A 269 3.98 -28.65 -13.76
C TYR A 269 4.36 -28.86 -15.23
N HIS A 270 3.36 -28.74 -16.10
CA HIS A 270 3.57 -28.67 -17.54
C HIS A 270 3.66 -27.20 -18.00
N PRO A 271 4.79 -26.74 -18.57
CA PRO A 271 4.97 -25.36 -19.02
C PRO A 271 3.92 -24.91 -20.05
N GLU A 272 3.33 -25.87 -20.77
CA GLU A 272 2.34 -25.67 -21.83
C GLU A 272 0.89 -25.70 -21.34
N GLN A 273 0.63 -26.12 -20.10
CA GLN A 273 -0.71 -26.01 -19.52
C GLN A 273 -1.03 -24.54 -19.26
N ARG A 274 -1.97 -24.01 -20.06
CA ARG A 274 -2.35 -22.59 -20.14
C ARG A 274 -2.54 -21.91 -18.77
N PRO A 275 -2.23 -20.61 -18.66
CA PRO A 275 -2.47 -19.85 -17.43
C PRO A 275 -3.97 -19.69 -17.20
N CYS A 276 -4.52 -20.42 -16.23
CA CYS A 276 -5.90 -20.27 -15.72
C CYS A 276 -7.02 -20.50 -16.75
N SER A 277 -8.14 -21.09 -16.32
CA SER A 277 -9.27 -21.28 -17.23
C SER A 277 -9.80 -19.93 -17.75
N PRO A 278 -10.33 -19.86 -18.99
CA PRO A 278 -10.94 -18.63 -19.54
C PRO A 278 -12.06 -18.05 -18.66
N LEU A 279 -12.81 -18.91 -17.94
CA LEU A 279 -13.84 -18.52 -16.98
C LEU A 279 -13.28 -17.63 -15.86
N LEU A 280 -12.03 -17.87 -15.48
CA LEU A 280 -11.31 -17.20 -14.41
C LEU A 280 -10.74 -15.86 -14.84
N GLN A 281 -10.29 -15.76 -16.10
CA GLN A 281 -9.93 -14.47 -16.70
C GLN A 281 -11.16 -13.55 -16.77
N SER A 282 -12.35 -14.09 -17.02
CA SER A 282 -13.60 -13.33 -16.96
C SER A 282 -13.94 -12.83 -15.54
N ILE A 283 -13.69 -13.63 -14.50
CA ILE A 283 -13.89 -13.22 -13.08
C ILE A 283 -12.83 -12.18 -12.63
N ILE A 284 -11.60 -12.29 -13.12
CA ILE A 284 -10.53 -11.32 -12.82
C ILE A 284 -10.75 -10.00 -13.56
N ARG A 285 -11.18 -10.05 -14.83
CA ARG A 285 -11.62 -8.86 -15.60
C ARG A 285 -12.87 -8.22 -15.01
N ALA A 286 -13.59 -8.93 -14.15
CA ALA A 286 -14.81 -8.48 -13.52
C ALA A 286 -14.65 -7.57 -12.30
N GLY A 287 -13.45 -7.44 -11.73
CA GLY A 287 -13.23 -6.57 -10.56
C GLY A 287 -14.13 -6.91 -9.37
N LEU A 288 -13.68 -7.81 -8.49
CA LEU A 288 -14.38 -8.10 -7.24
C LEU A 288 -14.07 -7.02 -6.17
N ASN A 289 -14.96 -6.06 -5.96
CA ASN A 289 -14.93 -5.14 -4.80
C ASN A 289 -15.54 -5.85 -3.55
N HIS A 290 -14.79 -6.23 -2.50
CA HIS A 290 -14.23 -5.47 -1.35
C HIS A 290 -15.11 -5.28 -0.10
N ILE A 291 -16.31 -5.85 -0.03
CA ILE A 291 -16.99 -6.00 1.26
C ILE A 291 -17.24 -7.49 1.47
N PRO A 292 -16.58 -8.14 2.44
CA PRO A 292 -16.97 -9.48 2.82
C PRO A 292 -18.47 -9.46 3.13
N CYS A 293 -19.24 -10.41 2.59
CA CYS A 293 -20.63 -10.59 2.98
C CYS A 293 -20.65 -11.00 4.47
N MET A 294 -20.67 -10.01 5.35
CA MET A 294 -20.82 -10.22 6.80
C MET A 294 -22.31 -10.27 7.12
N ALA A 295 -22.65 -11.06 8.14
CA ALA A 295 -24.00 -11.13 8.66
C ALA A 295 -24.48 -9.74 9.14
N LEU A 296 -25.80 -9.56 9.21
CA LEU A 296 -26.42 -8.39 9.85
C LEU A 296 -26.57 -8.65 11.35
N ASP A 297 -25.45 -8.80 12.05
CA ASP A 297 -25.40 -9.04 13.50
C ASP A 297 -25.26 -7.72 14.27
N VAL A 298 -26.30 -7.35 15.03
CA VAL A 298 -26.33 -6.12 15.82
C VAL A 298 -25.62 -6.28 17.16
N GLU A 299 -25.59 -7.50 17.72
CA GLU A 299 -24.94 -7.76 19.00
C GLU A 299 -23.42 -7.73 18.84
N GLU A 300 -22.88 -8.43 17.84
CA GLU A 300 -21.43 -8.45 17.56
C GLU A 300 -20.93 -7.03 17.20
N ALA A 301 -21.70 -6.28 16.42
CA ALA A 301 -21.41 -4.88 16.11
C ALA A 301 -21.44 -3.99 17.36
N SER A 302 -22.38 -4.23 18.28
CA SER A 302 -22.53 -3.47 19.51
C SER A 302 -21.37 -3.72 20.48
N VAL A 303 -20.91 -4.96 20.61
CA VAL A 303 -19.76 -5.29 21.46
C VAL A 303 -18.50 -4.56 20.96
N GLU A 304 -18.22 -4.63 19.67
CA GLU A 304 -17.03 -4.01 19.08
C GLU A 304 -17.09 -2.47 19.17
N LEU A 305 -18.26 -1.87 18.91
CA LEU A 305 -18.45 -0.43 19.13
C LEU A 305 -18.26 -0.06 20.61
N GLY A 306 -18.75 -0.88 21.53
CA GLY A 306 -18.56 -0.69 22.96
C GLY A 306 -17.08 -0.64 23.34
N ASN A 307 -16.29 -1.60 22.87
CA ASN A 307 -14.84 -1.64 23.12
C ASN A 307 -14.13 -0.40 22.55
N CYS A 308 -14.50 0.01 21.33
CA CYS A 308 -13.94 1.22 20.72
C CYS A 308 -14.28 2.49 21.51
N LEU A 309 -15.48 2.57 22.10
CA LEU A 309 -15.84 3.69 22.96
C LEU A 309 -15.04 3.70 24.26
N ASP A 310 -14.77 2.53 24.85
CA ASP A 310 -13.95 2.45 26.07
C ASP A 310 -12.52 2.93 25.79
N GLU A 311 -11.94 2.51 24.66
CA GLU A 311 -10.62 2.97 24.22
C GLU A 311 -10.62 4.48 23.91
N LEU A 312 -11.71 4.99 23.32
CA LEU A 312 -11.91 6.41 23.08
C LEU A 312 -11.96 7.23 24.38
N PHE A 313 -12.75 6.79 25.36
CA PHE A 313 -12.85 7.46 26.68
C PHE A 313 -11.55 7.38 27.47
N ALA A 314 -10.70 6.38 27.22
CA ALA A 314 -9.41 6.24 27.88
C ALA A 314 -8.29 7.08 27.24
N ARG A 315 -8.31 7.26 25.90
CA ARG A 315 -7.19 7.85 25.16
C ARG A 315 -7.37 9.30 24.72
N VAL A 316 -8.58 9.84 24.80
CA VAL A 316 -8.85 11.25 24.46
C VAL A 316 -8.92 12.05 25.75
N MET A 317 -8.03 13.02 25.94
CA MET A 317 -7.87 13.75 27.21
C MET A 317 -9.19 14.38 27.69
N GLU A 318 -9.88 15.09 26.80
CA GLU A 318 -11.15 15.76 27.12
C GLU A 318 -12.23 14.76 27.56
N LEU A 319 -12.19 13.53 27.03
CA LEU A 319 -13.09 12.46 27.41
C LEU A 319 -12.62 11.71 28.65
N SER A 320 -11.32 11.59 28.89
CA SER A 320 -10.75 10.93 30.06
C SER A 320 -10.94 11.72 31.34
N ASP A 321 -11.09 13.04 31.25
CA ASP A 321 -11.29 13.92 32.41
C ASP A 321 -12.76 13.97 32.86
N LEU A 322 -13.68 13.44 32.05
CA LEU A 322 -15.08 13.30 32.45
C LEU A 322 -15.22 12.35 33.64
N ASN A 323 -16.11 12.71 34.57
CA ASN A 323 -16.45 11.83 35.69
C ASN A 323 -17.12 10.53 35.22
N ALA A 324 -17.07 9.50 36.06
CA ALA A 324 -17.58 8.16 35.73
C ALA A 324 -19.08 8.14 35.39
N SER A 325 -19.89 8.98 36.05
CA SER A 325 -21.33 9.10 35.79
C SER A 325 -21.61 9.63 34.39
N THR A 326 -20.93 10.72 34.00
CA THR A 326 -21.03 11.34 32.68
C THR A 326 -20.55 10.39 31.58
N LYS A 327 -19.40 9.71 31.77
CA LYS A 327 -18.92 8.68 30.84
C LYS A 327 -19.93 7.56 30.64
N SER A 328 -20.49 7.04 31.73
CA SER A 328 -21.51 5.98 31.70
C SER A 328 -22.79 6.43 30.99
N PHE A 329 -23.23 7.66 31.24
CA PHE A 329 -24.39 8.25 30.58
C PHE A 329 -24.15 8.43 29.07
N LEU A 330 -23.03 9.04 28.67
CA LEU A 330 -22.65 9.21 27.26
C LEU A 330 -22.57 7.88 26.53
N ARG A 331 -21.87 6.88 27.12
CA ARG A 331 -21.77 5.52 26.58
C ARG A 331 -23.16 4.95 26.32
N ARG A 332 -24.07 5.03 27.29
CA ARG A 332 -25.44 4.51 27.17
C ARG A 332 -26.21 5.17 26.03
N VAL A 333 -26.12 6.50 25.90
CA VAL A 333 -26.82 7.27 24.86
C VAL A 333 -26.25 6.97 23.47
N ILE A 334 -24.92 6.96 23.33
CA ILE A 334 -24.22 6.63 22.08
C ILE A 334 -24.59 5.20 21.64
N MET A 335 -24.49 4.23 22.55
CA MET A 335 -24.82 2.82 22.26
C MET A 335 -26.29 2.63 21.88
N LYS A 336 -27.23 3.27 22.59
CA LYS A 336 -28.66 3.23 22.25
C LYS A 336 -28.92 3.74 20.83
N LYS A 337 -28.28 4.86 20.47
CA LYS A 337 -28.45 5.50 19.17
C LYS A 337 -27.76 4.75 18.04
N ALA A 338 -26.58 4.17 18.30
CA ALA A 338 -25.90 3.27 17.38
C ALA A 338 -26.77 2.05 17.08
N ARG A 339 -27.23 1.36 18.13
CA ARG A 339 -28.10 0.18 18.01
C ARG A 339 -29.38 0.48 17.24
N ALA A 340 -30.02 1.63 17.49
CA ALA A 340 -31.18 2.05 16.71
C ALA A 340 -30.87 2.24 15.21
N ARG A 341 -29.70 2.81 14.85
CA ARG A 341 -29.24 2.92 13.45
C ARG A 341 -28.93 1.56 12.84
N MET A 342 -28.26 0.69 13.59
CA MET A 342 -27.92 -0.68 13.18
C MET A 342 -29.19 -1.51 12.93
N GLU A 343 -30.17 -1.48 13.84
CA GLU A 343 -31.45 -2.20 13.69
C GLU A 343 -32.28 -1.66 12.53
N LYS A 344 -32.32 -0.33 12.35
CA LYS A 344 -32.97 0.27 11.18
C LYS A 344 -32.33 -0.21 9.88
N TYR A 345 -31.00 -0.26 9.83
CA TYR A 345 -30.27 -0.77 8.67
C TYR A 345 -30.54 -2.26 8.46
N ARG A 346 -30.50 -3.08 9.51
CA ARG A 346 -30.83 -4.51 9.47
C ARG A 346 -32.24 -4.74 8.93
N ALA A 347 -33.24 -4.00 9.41
CA ALA A 347 -34.61 -4.11 8.94
C ALA A 347 -34.74 -3.77 7.44
N ALA A 348 -34.06 -2.71 6.99
CA ALA A 348 -34.04 -2.30 5.58
C ALA A 348 -33.31 -3.31 4.67
N HIS A 349 -32.32 -4.04 5.21
CA HIS A 349 -31.49 -4.97 4.46
C HIS A 349 -31.75 -6.44 4.84
N ARG A 350 -32.87 -6.75 5.50
CA ARG A 350 -33.19 -8.10 6.01
C ARG A 350 -33.20 -9.20 4.94
N TYR A 351 -33.37 -8.81 3.68
CA TYR A 351 -33.38 -9.71 2.53
C TYR A 351 -32.00 -9.93 1.90
N ALA A 352 -30.99 -9.15 2.30
CA ALA A 352 -29.59 -9.40 1.98
C ALA A 352 -29.01 -10.34 3.03
N ALA A 353 -29.51 -11.58 3.06
CA ALA A 353 -28.93 -12.64 3.88
C ALA A 353 -27.52 -12.93 3.35
N ALA A 354 -26.51 -12.39 4.03
CA ALA A 354 -25.16 -12.88 3.88
C ALA A 354 -25.10 -14.26 4.52
N GLU A 355 -24.82 -15.30 3.73
CA GLU A 355 -24.48 -16.59 4.30
C GLU A 355 -23.22 -16.41 5.19
N PRO A 356 -23.25 -16.88 6.45
CA PRO A 356 -22.09 -16.80 7.33
C PRO A 356 -20.85 -17.40 6.67
N PHE A 357 -19.65 -16.91 7.00
CA PHE A 357 -18.39 -17.51 6.54
C PHE A 357 -18.26 -19.01 6.87
N GLU A 358 -18.95 -19.45 7.94
CA GLU A 358 -18.98 -20.84 8.39
C GLU A 358 -20.07 -21.67 7.68
N HIS A 359 -20.91 -21.06 6.83
CA HIS A 359 -21.90 -21.79 6.07
C HIS A 359 -21.21 -22.77 5.12
N PRO A 360 -21.61 -24.05 5.05
CA PRO A 360 -20.91 -25.06 4.25
C PRO A 360 -20.74 -24.71 2.78
N THR A 361 -21.69 -23.95 2.20
CA THR A 361 -21.58 -23.49 0.80
C THR A 361 -20.53 -22.39 0.65
N VAL A 362 -20.54 -21.37 1.51
CA VAL A 362 -19.51 -20.32 1.52
C VAL A 362 -18.13 -20.91 1.80
N LYS A 363 -18.03 -21.84 2.74
CA LYS A 363 -16.77 -22.52 3.05
C LYS A 363 -16.23 -23.29 1.85
N ARG A 364 -17.08 -24.03 1.12
CA ARG A 364 -16.69 -24.74 -0.12
C ARG A 364 -16.22 -23.78 -1.22
N GLU A 365 -16.90 -22.66 -1.43
CA GLU A 365 -16.48 -21.65 -2.41
C GLU A 365 -15.16 -20.97 -2.00
N LEU A 366 -15.00 -20.68 -0.72
CA LEU A 366 -13.75 -20.17 -0.18
C LEU A 366 -12.62 -21.16 -0.35
N GLU A 367 -12.81 -22.44 -0.03
CA GLU A 367 -11.84 -23.51 -0.27
C GLU A 367 -11.50 -23.65 -1.76
N PHE A 368 -12.49 -23.51 -2.64
CA PHE A 368 -12.27 -23.51 -4.10
C PHE A 368 -11.39 -22.33 -4.53
N ILE A 369 -11.69 -21.12 -4.03
CA ILE A 369 -10.96 -19.89 -4.36
C ILE A 369 -9.56 -19.92 -3.75
N THR A 370 -9.43 -20.14 -2.44
CA THR A 370 -8.12 -20.14 -1.76
C THR A 370 -7.28 -21.34 -2.17
N GLY A 371 -7.88 -22.46 -2.59
CA GLY A 371 -7.17 -23.58 -3.18
C GLY A 371 -6.48 -23.26 -4.51
N ARG A 372 -7.00 -22.31 -5.30
CA ARG A 372 -6.51 -21.98 -6.65
C ARG A 372 -5.86 -20.60 -6.77
N PHE A 373 -6.27 -19.65 -5.94
CA PHE A 373 -5.80 -18.27 -5.92
C PHE A 373 -5.08 -17.95 -4.64
N ARG A 374 -3.97 -17.25 -4.82
CA ARG A 374 -3.41 -16.40 -3.79
C ARG A 374 -4.14 -15.06 -3.83
N ILE A 375 -4.71 -14.67 -2.70
CA ILE A 375 -5.24 -13.33 -2.49
C ILE A 375 -4.08 -12.50 -1.92
N CYS A 376 -3.70 -11.42 -2.61
CA CYS A 376 -2.61 -10.55 -2.21
C CYS A 376 -3.03 -9.08 -2.22
N PRO A 377 -2.41 -8.21 -1.40
CA PRO A 377 -2.72 -6.80 -1.42
C PRO A 377 -2.28 -6.16 -2.74
N THR A 378 -2.98 -5.09 -3.14
CA THR A 378 -2.58 -4.24 -4.26
C THR A 378 -1.77 -3.05 -3.75
N ASP A 379 -0.63 -2.77 -4.38
CA ASP A 379 0.22 -1.63 -4.02
C ASP A 379 -0.56 -0.32 -4.17
N LYS A 380 -0.52 0.51 -3.12
CA LYS A 380 -1.30 1.77 -3.00
C LYS A 380 -2.82 1.61 -2.95
N ALA A 381 -3.33 0.37 -2.89
CA ALA A 381 -4.74 0.07 -2.66
C ALA A 381 -4.86 -1.17 -1.75
N PRO A 382 -4.41 -1.10 -0.49
CA PRO A 382 -4.34 -2.27 0.40
C PRO A 382 -5.72 -2.89 0.68
N ASN A 383 -6.79 -2.09 0.62
CA ASN A 383 -8.17 -2.57 0.75
C ASN A 383 -8.71 -3.24 -0.51
N THR A 384 -7.91 -3.29 -1.58
CA THR A 384 -8.21 -3.93 -2.86
C THR A 384 -7.39 -5.20 -3.02
N PRO A 385 -7.89 -6.37 -2.55
CA PRO A 385 -7.26 -7.65 -2.82
C PRO A 385 -7.19 -7.94 -4.32
N ALA A 386 -6.03 -8.43 -4.75
CA ALA A 386 -5.81 -9.03 -6.05
C ALA A 386 -5.81 -10.55 -5.93
N PHE A 387 -6.58 -11.21 -6.80
CA PHE A 387 -6.63 -12.66 -6.90
C PHE A 387 -5.66 -13.10 -7.99
N VAL A 388 -4.66 -13.89 -7.62
CA VAL A 388 -3.63 -14.35 -8.54
C VAL A 388 -3.51 -15.85 -8.44
N CYS A 389 -3.44 -16.55 -9.57
CA CYS A 389 -3.27 -17.99 -9.58
C CYS A 389 -2.07 -18.43 -8.75
N LYS A 390 -2.25 -19.43 -7.87
CA LYS A 390 -1.17 -20.00 -7.05
C LYS A 390 -0.03 -20.54 -7.94
N ASN A 391 -0.34 -21.28 -9.01
CA ASN A 391 0.67 -21.84 -9.91
C ASN A 391 1.46 -20.75 -10.65
N PHE A 392 0.79 -19.70 -11.13
CA PHE A 392 1.46 -18.56 -11.73
C PHE A 392 2.38 -17.85 -10.74
N MET A 393 1.91 -17.61 -9.51
CA MET A 393 2.73 -16.98 -8.47
C MET A 393 3.91 -17.84 -8.04
N ARG A 394 3.75 -19.16 -7.94
CA ARG A 394 4.84 -20.10 -7.65
C ARG A 394 5.88 -20.07 -8.76
N LYS A 395 5.47 -20.08 -10.03
CA LYS A 395 6.39 -19.93 -11.17
C LYS A 395 7.21 -18.64 -11.06
N LEU A 396 6.54 -17.49 -10.84
CA LEU A 396 7.24 -16.21 -10.73
C LEU A 396 8.15 -16.15 -9.50
N ALA A 397 7.73 -16.73 -8.37
CA ALA A 397 8.55 -16.82 -7.16
C ALA A 397 9.79 -17.68 -7.40
N PHE A 398 9.64 -18.84 -8.04
CA PHE A 398 10.76 -19.72 -8.37
C PHE A 398 11.74 -19.02 -9.34
N GLN A 399 11.23 -18.34 -10.36
CA GLN A 399 12.05 -17.52 -11.26
C GLN A 399 12.81 -16.43 -10.51
N ARG A 400 12.17 -15.77 -9.52
CA ARG A 400 12.82 -14.77 -8.68
C ARG A 400 13.92 -15.38 -7.81
N LEU A 401 13.66 -16.53 -7.19
CA LEU A 401 14.63 -17.23 -6.33
C LEU A 401 15.77 -17.90 -7.12
N SER A 402 15.57 -18.14 -8.42
CA SER A 402 16.63 -18.56 -9.33
C SER A 402 17.46 -17.38 -9.86
N GLY A 403 17.08 -16.15 -9.51
CA GLY A 403 17.80 -14.94 -9.89
C GLY A 403 19.09 -14.74 -9.07
N PRO A 404 20.00 -13.86 -9.53
CA PRO A 404 21.30 -13.62 -8.91
C PRO A 404 21.23 -12.97 -7.51
N GLU A 405 20.04 -12.56 -7.06
CA GLU A 405 19.81 -11.99 -5.74
C GLU A 405 19.59 -13.04 -4.66
N PHE A 406 19.43 -14.30 -5.04
CA PHE A 406 19.23 -15.41 -4.11
C PHE A 406 20.25 -16.52 -4.38
N ALA A 407 20.71 -17.14 -3.29
CA ALA A 407 21.55 -18.33 -3.34
C ALA A 407 20.79 -19.49 -2.69
N SER A 408 20.66 -20.61 -3.39
CA SER A 408 20.09 -21.83 -2.81
C SER A 408 21.00 -22.35 -1.70
N ILE A 409 20.40 -22.78 -0.58
CA ILE A 409 21.10 -23.42 0.53
C ILE A 409 20.69 -24.89 0.54
N ASN A 410 21.68 -25.78 0.44
CA ASN A 410 21.44 -27.22 0.44
C ASN A 410 21.23 -27.76 1.87
N VAL A 411 20.21 -27.24 2.56
CA VAL A 411 19.81 -27.68 3.89
C VAL A 411 18.28 -27.78 3.97
N PRO A 412 17.73 -28.81 4.63
CA PRO A 412 16.30 -28.86 4.90
C PRO A 412 15.83 -27.70 5.80
N PRO A 413 14.58 -27.21 5.64
CA PRO A 413 14.04 -26.13 6.46
C PRO A 413 14.15 -26.39 7.98
N ALA A 414 13.91 -27.63 8.42
CA ALA A 414 14.00 -28.00 9.82
C ALA A 414 15.42 -27.86 10.39
N ALA A 415 16.44 -28.24 9.60
CA ALA A 415 17.84 -28.10 9.99
C ALA A 415 18.25 -26.62 10.08
N ALA A 416 17.81 -25.80 9.13
CA ALA A 416 18.01 -24.35 9.16
C ALA A 416 17.36 -23.70 10.39
N ILE A 417 16.12 -24.10 10.73
CA ILE A 417 15.43 -23.64 11.95
C ILE A 417 16.21 -24.05 13.21
N ALA A 418 16.70 -25.29 13.27
CA ALA A 418 17.47 -25.78 14.41
C ALA A 418 18.80 -25.02 14.57
N CYS A 419 19.49 -24.73 13.46
CA CYS A 419 20.71 -23.92 13.45
C CYS A 419 20.46 -22.52 13.99
N ILE A 420 19.48 -21.80 13.43
CA ILE A 420 19.10 -20.47 13.89
C ILE A 420 18.73 -20.49 15.38
N ARG A 421 17.94 -21.48 15.82
CA ARG A 421 17.55 -21.59 17.23
C ARG A 421 18.74 -21.81 18.15
N GLY A 422 19.71 -22.64 17.72
CA GLY A 422 20.96 -22.83 18.45
C GLY A 422 21.74 -21.53 18.57
N GLU A 423 21.88 -20.77 17.49
CA GLU A 423 22.55 -19.45 17.50
C GLU A 423 21.82 -18.45 18.42
N LEU A 424 20.48 -18.45 18.40
CA LEU A 424 19.66 -17.57 19.25
C LEU A 424 19.66 -17.94 20.74
N SER A 425 20.05 -19.16 21.11
CA SER A 425 20.16 -19.55 22.52
C SER A 425 21.22 -18.75 23.29
N ALA A 426 22.15 -18.10 22.58
CA ALA A 426 23.09 -17.14 23.16
C ALA A 426 22.44 -15.84 23.64
N LEU A 427 21.17 -15.58 23.27
CA LEU A 427 20.39 -14.40 23.65
C LEU A 427 19.13 -14.82 24.43
N PRO A 428 19.27 -15.31 25.68
CA PRO A 428 18.19 -15.98 26.41
C PRO A 428 17.01 -15.06 26.77
N ALA A 429 17.21 -13.75 26.80
CA ALA A 429 16.15 -12.76 27.07
C ALA A 429 15.27 -12.46 25.84
N LEU A 430 15.57 -13.01 24.65
CA LEU A 430 14.71 -12.82 23.49
C LEU A 430 13.34 -13.52 23.68
N PRO A 431 12.25 -12.90 23.21
CA PRO A 431 10.95 -13.56 23.13
C PRO A 431 11.02 -14.87 22.33
N ILE A 432 10.25 -15.87 22.75
CA ILE A 432 10.17 -17.17 22.07
C ILE A 432 9.66 -16.95 20.64
N ALA A 433 10.50 -17.31 19.67
CA ALA A 433 10.18 -17.18 18.26
C ALA A 433 9.40 -18.42 17.74
N PRO A 434 8.46 -18.22 16.79
CA PRO A 434 7.86 -19.32 16.04
C PRO A 434 8.91 -20.17 15.30
N ALA A 435 8.67 -21.47 15.17
CA ALA A 435 9.51 -22.40 14.41
C ALA A 435 9.28 -22.30 12.88
N THR A 436 9.31 -21.08 12.33
CA THR A 436 8.94 -20.81 10.93
C THR A 436 10.01 -19.95 10.27
N LEU A 437 10.56 -20.38 9.14
CA LEU A 437 11.48 -19.56 8.34
C LEU A 437 10.75 -18.39 7.68
N THR A 438 11.51 -17.40 7.21
CA THR A 438 10.95 -16.33 6.38
C THR A 438 10.43 -16.89 5.06
N TYR A 439 9.59 -16.12 4.37
CA TYR A 439 9.02 -16.54 3.10
C TYR A 439 8.69 -15.35 2.22
N LEU A 440 8.60 -15.59 0.91
CA LEU A 440 8.22 -14.55 -0.02
C LEU A 440 6.76 -14.12 0.19
N MET A 441 6.54 -12.82 0.16
CA MET A 441 5.26 -12.19 -0.07
C MET A 441 5.36 -11.37 -1.33
N ALA A 442 4.30 -11.40 -2.15
CA ALA A 442 4.16 -10.51 -3.29
C ALA A 442 2.99 -9.55 -3.11
N VAL A 443 3.17 -8.32 -3.57
CA VAL A 443 2.16 -7.26 -3.63
C VAL A 443 2.00 -6.84 -5.09
N LEU A 444 0.77 -6.84 -5.61
CA LEU A 444 0.54 -6.49 -7.02
C LEU A 444 0.73 -4.98 -7.22
N LYS A 445 1.74 -4.59 -8.01
CA LYS A 445 1.87 -3.21 -8.54
C LYS A 445 1.03 -3.11 -9.80
N ALA A 446 -0.29 -3.00 -9.65
CA ALA A 446 -1.23 -3.00 -10.78
C ALA A 446 -0.86 -1.95 -11.86
N HIS A 447 -0.36 -0.79 -11.44
CA HIS A 447 0.06 0.28 -12.32
C HIS A 447 1.38 0.04 -13.07
N LYS A 448 2.12 -1.01 -12.74
CA LYS A 448 3.34 -1.47 -13.42
C LYS A 448 3.17 -2.84 -14.07
N GLY A 449 2.05 -3.53 -13.84
CA GLY A 449 1.88 -4.92 -14.28
C GLY A 449 2.86 -5.91 -13.65
N THR A 450 3.49 -5.55 -12.52
CA THR A 450 4.54 -6.35 -11.87
C THR A 450 4.20 -6.63 -10.41
N PHE A 451 4.94 -7.54 -9.78
CA PHE A 451 4.87 -7.80 -8.34
C PHE A 451 6.02 -7.11 -7.60
N ARG A 452 5.72 -6.48 -6.47
CA ARG A 452 6.73 -6.20 -5.44
C ARG A 452 6.95 -7.50 -4.66
N TRP A 453 8.18 -7.96 -4.56
CA TRP A 453 8.55 -9.07 -3.68
C TRP A 453 9.04 -8.53 -2.35
N ILE A 454 8.64 -9.17 -1.26
CA ILE A 454 8.92 -8.81 0.12
C ILE A 454 9.31 -10.11 0.82
N THR A 455 10.43 -10.13 1.51
CA THR A 455 10.84 -11.25 2.36
C THR A 455 10.18 -11.07 3.71
N ASN A 456 9.07 -11.77 3.95
CA ASN A 456 8.31 -11.57 5.18
C ASN A 456 9.02 -12.18 6.37
N THR A 457 9.36 -11.32 7.32
CA THR A 457 10.03 -11.71 8.56
C THR A 457 9.10 -11.64 9.76
N ALA A 458 7.83 -11.27 9.58
CA ALA A 458 6.85 -11.21 10.66
C ALA A 458 6.36 -12.62 11.06
N ASN A 459 6.32 -12.89 12.36
CA ASN A 459 5.93 -14.18 12.94
C ASN A 459 6.79 -15.36 12.43
N THR A 460 8.10 -15.15 12.41
CA THR A 460 9.13 -16.11 11.97
C THR A 460 10.20 -16.26 13.06
N ILE A 461 11.10 -17.22 12.89
CA ILE A 461 12.17 -17.50 13.85
C ILE A 461 13.13 -16.31 14.04
N ILE A 462 13.25 -15.44 13.02
CA ILE A 462 14.10 -14.25 13.09
C ILE A 462 13.37 -12.99 13.57
N SER A 463 12.04 -13.04 13.78
CA SER A 463 11.26 -11.86 14.16
C SER A 463 11.79 -11.15 15.41
N PRO A 464 12.08 -11.86 16.53
CA PRO A 464 12.51 -11.17 17.74
C PRO A 464 13.81 -10.39 17.55
N VAL A 465 14.78 -10.96 16.83
CA VAL A 465 16.04 -10.27 16.55
C VAL A 465 15.85 -9.10 15.60
N ALA A 466 15.03 -9.28 14.56
CA ALA A 466 14.72 -8.20 13.63
C ALA A 466 14.03 -7.01 14.34
N GLU A 467 13.19 -7.28 15.34
CA GLU A 467 12.56 -6.25 16.18
C GLU A 467 13.57 -5.55 17.10
N VAL A 468 14.52 -6.29 17.68
CA VAL A 468 15.62 -5.73 18.48
C VAL A 468 16.53 -4.84 17.62
N CYS A 469 16.96 -5.31 16.44
CA CYS A 469 17.70 -4.49 15.48
C CYS A 469 16.92 -3.21 15.14
N ALA A 470 15.61 -3.30 14.94
CA ALA A 470 14.77 -2.16 14.58
C ALA A 470 14.66 -1.15 15.73
N CYS A 471 14.56 -1.66 16.96
CA CYS A 471 14.59 -0.87 18.17
C CYS A 471 15.93 -0.11 18.29
N LEU A 472 17.06 -0.80 18.12
CA LEU A 472 18.40 -0.21 18.18
C LEU A 472 18.59 0.87 17.11
N MET A 473 18.25 0.59 15.85
CA MET A 473 18.40 1.58 14.78
C MET A 473 17.56 2.84 15.02
N ARG A 474 16.33 2.68 15.51
CA ARG A 474 15.46 3.81 15.89
C ARG A 474 16.00 4.58 17.09
N PHE A 475 16.56 3.89 18.07
CA PHE A 475 17.14 4.50 19.26
C PHE A 475 18.40 5.31 18.94
N LEU A 476 19.21 4.85 18.00
CA LEU A 476 20.43 5.53 17.53
C LEU A 476 20.15 6.71 16.59
N LEU A 477 18.97 6.75 15.96
CA LEU A 477 18.61 7.74 14.93
C LEU A 477 18.86 9.20 15.33
N PRO A 478 18.46 9.67 16.52
CA PRO A 478 18.71 11.06 16.91
C PRO A 478 20.20 11.40 16.93
N LEU A 479 21.07 10.47 17.33
CA LEU A 479 22.52 10.72 17.39
C LEU A 479 23.16 10.70 16.01
N ALA A 480 22.75 9.79 15.12
CA ALA A 480 23.20 9.80 13.72
C ALA A 480 22.79 11.09 13.00
N GLN A 481 21.59 11.61 13.29
CA GLN A 481 21.12 12.90 12.76
C GLN A 481 21.98 14.07 13.26
N VAL A 482 22.34 14.08 14.54
CA VAL A 482 23.24 15.07 15.13
C VAL A 482 24.60 15.03 14.46
N PHE A 483 25.21 13.85 14.31
CA PHE A 483 26.48 13.68 13.60
C PHE A 483 26.44 14.32 12.22
N CYS A 484 25.42 14.01 11.43
CA CYS A 484 25.29 14.55 10.08
C CYS A 484 25.11 16.08 10.09
N GLN A 485 24.43 16.64 11.10
CA GLN A 485 24.25 18.08 11.23
C GLN A 485 25.56 18.80 11.56
N GLU A 486 26.35 18.27 12.49
CA GLU A 486 27.66 18.82 12.86
C GLU A 486 28.63 18.75 11.70
N ARG A 487 28.74 17.59 11.01
CA ARG A 487 29.56 17.47 9.80
C ARG A 487 29.11 18.40 8.67
N SER A 488 27.81 18.68 8.57
CA SER A 488 27.31 19.66 7.60
C SER A 488 27.77 21.09 7.94
N LEU A 489 27.83 21.43 9.23
CA LEU A 489 28.32 22.74 9.70
C LEU A 489 29.83 22.88 9.49
N GLU A 490 30.61 21.83 9.76
CA GLU A 490 32.05 21.84 9.52
C GLU A 490 32.39 22.08 8.04
N VAL A 491 31.66 21.44 7.11
CA VAL A 491 31.85 21.66 5.67
C VAL A 491 31.39 23.07 5.27
N GLU A 492 30.34 23.61 5.91
CA GLU A 492 29.90 25.00 5.70
C GLU A 492 30.99 25.99 6.13
N GLU A 493 31.59 25.79 7.31
CA GLU A 493 32.68 26.62 7.81
C GLU A 493 33.91 26.57 6.91
N GLN A 494 34.28 25.37 6.44
CA GLN A 494 35.49 25.16 5.64
C GLN A 494 35.34 25.61 4.18
N TYR A 495 34.17 25.41 3.58
CA TYR A 495 33.97 25.60 2.13
C TYR A 495 32.91 26.65 1.77
N GLY A 496 32.28 27.29 2.76
CA GLY A 496 31.20 28.25 2.55
C GLY A 496 29.91 27.64 1.99
N VAL A 497 29.81 26.30 1.96
CA VAL A 497 28.66 25.57 1.42
C VAL A 497 28.26 24.48 2.40
N ARG A 498 27.02 24.55 2.89
CA ARG A 498 26.47 23.54 3.80
C ARG A 498 25.91 22.36 3.02
N PRO A 499 26.57 21.18 3.00
CA PRO A 499 25.96 19.99 2.45
C PRO A 499 24.80 19.55 3.35
N ASN A 500 23.90 18.75 2.81
CA ASN A 500 22.89 18.10 3.61
C ASN A 500 23.22 16.61 3.66
N LEU A 501 23.94 16.20 4.70
CA LEU A 501 24.42 14.82 4.88
C LEU A 501 23.34 13.84 5.40
N TRP A 502 22.13 14.33 5.74
CA TRP A 502 21.03 13.49 6.21
C TRP A 502 19.73 13.79 5.44
N TRP A 503 19.34 12.90 4.53
CA TRP A 503 18.35 13.17 3.48
C TRP A 503 17.06 12.36 3.55
N ALA A 504 16.51 12.16 4.75
CA ALA A 504 15.12 11.71 4.84
C ALA A 504 14.20 12.85 4.34
N ILE A 505 13.78 12.78 3.07
CA ILE A 505 12.80 13.69 2.48
C ILE A 505 11.40 13.09 2.63
N ALA A 506 10.48 13.79 3.32
CA ALA A 506 9.10 13.31 3.46
C ALA A 506 8.30 13.52 2.16
N SER A 507 8.77 14.40 1.27
CA SER A 507 8.15 14.65 -0.04
C SER A 507 9.11 15.29 -1.05
N VAL A 508 8.73 15.22 -2.33
CA VAL A 508 9.42 15.94 -3.41
C VAL A 508 9.31 17.47 -3.26
N GLY A 509 8.23 17.96 -2.65
CA GLY A 509 8.07 19.40 -2.38
C GLY A 509 9.08 19.92 -1.35
N GLU A 510 9.36 19.11 -0.32
CA GLU A 510 10.41 19.40 0.65
C GLU A 510 11.80 19.38 0.00
N PHE A 511 12.09 18.40 -0.85
CA PHE A 511 13.32 18.39 -1.65
C PHE A 511 13.46 19.71 -2.45
N HIS A 512 12.43 20.09 -3.21
CA HIS A 512 12.46 21.31 -4.03
C HIS A 512 12.65 22.58 -3.19
N ALA A 513 11.99 22.68 -2.05
CA ALA A 513 12.09 23.84 -1.17
C ALA A 513 13.45 24.00 -0.47
N ASN A 514 14.24 22.91 -0.39
CA ASN A 514 15.59 22.91 0.17
C ASN A 514 16.68 22.94 -0.91
N LEU A 515 16.33 22.99 -2.20
CA LEU A 515 17.33 23.21 -3.23
C LEU A 515 17.90 24.63 -3.10
N PRO A 516 19.22 24.80 -3.27
CA PRO A 516 19.81 26.13 -3.35
C PRO A 516 19.29 26.87 -4.60
N GLU A 517 19.32 28.20 -4.57
CA GLU A 517 18.89 29.03 -5.71
C GLU A 517 19.64 28.71 -7.01
N LYS A 518 20.88 28.24 -6.90
CA LYS A 518 21.72 27.78 -8.00
C LYS A 518 22.22 26.38 -7.72
N VAL A 519 21.90 25.45 -8.61
CA VAL A 519 22.42 24.09 -8.64
C VAL A 519 23.45 24.00 -9.76
N SER A 520 24.72 23.83 -9.43
CA SER A 520 25.82 23.76 -10.40
C SER A 520 25.99 22.37 -11.03
N SER A 521 25.57 21.32 -10.32
CA SER A 521 25.68 19.93 -10.77
C SER A 521 24.61 19.06 -10.10
N VAL A 522 24.06 18.09 -10.84
CA VAL A 522 23.14 17.08 -10.32
C VAL A 522 23.71 15.71 -10.62
N PHE A 523 23.91 14.92 -9.57
CA PHE A 523 24.28 13.51 -9.68
C PHE A 523 23.07 12.67 -9.29
N THR A 524 22.71 11.72 -10.14
CA THR A 524 21.63 10.76 -9.86
C THR A 524 22.22 9.37 -9.77
N ALA A 525 21.93 8.66 -8.68
CA ALA A 525 22.19 7.23 -8.59
C ALA A 525 20.89 6.46 -8.81
N ASP A 526 20.99 5.25 -9.36
CA ASP A 526 19.85 4.35 -9.48
C ASP A 526 19.44 3.86 -8.10
N ILE A 527 18.32 4.36 -7.59
CA ILE A 527 17.76 3.95 -6.31
C ILE A 527 17.42 2.45 -6.24
N THR A 528 17.28 1.78 -7.40
CA THR A 528 17.14 0.32 -7.49
C THR A 528 18.37 -0.37 -6.88
N ARG A 529 19.56 0.24 -6.99
CA ARG A 529 20.76 -0.23 -6.29
C ARG A 529 20.61 -0.20 -4.77
N CYS A 530 19.93 0.80 -4.23
CA CYS A 530 19.79 0.95 -2.78
C CYS A 530 18.83 -0.08 -2.16
N PHE A 531 17.80 -0.53 -2.89
CA PHE A 531 16.78 -1.43 -2.33
C PHE A 531 16.85 -2.86 -2.85
N GLU A 532 17.07 -3.05 -4.16
CA GLU A 532 16.91 -4.36 -4.80
C GLU A 532 18.25 -5.02 -5.11
N THR A 533 19.35 -4.25 -5.18
CA THR A 533 20.66 -4.79 -5.57
C THR A 533 21.82 -4.43 -4.63
N ILE A 534 21.57 -3.87 -3.45
CA ILE A 534 22.65 -3.59 -2.48
C ILE A 534 23.28 -4.92 -2.05
N PRO A 535 24.62 -5.09 -2.14
CA PRO A 535 25.26 -6.32 -1.69
C PRO A 535 24.98 -6.57 -0.21
N THR A 536 24.78 -7.83 0.18
CA THR A 536 24.67 -8.22 1.59
C THR A 536 25.94 -8.91 2.09
N ASP A 537 27.06 -8.71 1.39
CA ASP A 537 28.37 -9.26 1.69
C ASP A 537 29.22 -8.29 2.53
N GLY A 538 30.52 -8.56 2.64
CA GLY A 538 31.46 -7.72 3.38
C GLY A 538 32.05 -6.55 2.58
N SER A 539 31.54 -6.22 1.39
CA SER A 539 32.08 -5.12 0.56
C SER A 539 31.80 -3.74 1.15
N GLU A 540 32.56 -2.71 0.75
CA GLU A 540 32.38 -1.34 1.26
C GLU A 540 31.02 -0.72 0.86
N GLU A 541 30.47 -1.13 -0.28
CA GLU A 541 29.14 -0.69 -0.76
C GLU A 541 27.99 -1.56 -0.22
N SER A 542 28.27 -2.47 0.72
CA SER A 542 27.29 -3.44 1.21
C SER A 542 26.34 -2.86 2.26
N LEU A 543 25.21 -3.53 2.45
CA LEU A 543 24.26 -3.21 3.51
C LEU A 543 24.89 -3.30 4.91
N PRO A 544 25.68 -4.35 5.25
CA PRO A 544 26.50 -4.37 6.48
C PRO A 544 27.37 -3.12 6.66
N ALA A 545 28.10 -2.70 5.62
CA ALA A 545 28.96 -1.52 5.70
C ALA A 545 28.15 -0.23 5.97
N ALA A 546 27.01 -0.07 5.30
CA ALA A 546 26.11 1.06 5.53
C ALA A 546 25.54 1.09 6.96
N VAL A 547 25.13 -0.07 7.50
CA VAL A 547 24.63 -0.17 8.88
C VAL A 547 25.74 0.12 9.90
N ARG A 548 26.96 -0.39 9.68
CA ARG A 548 28.12 -0.10 10.54
C ARG A 548 28.43 1.40 10.54
N PHE A 549 28.49 2.04 9.38
CA PHE A 549 28.70 3.48 9.27
C PHE A 549 27.64 4.27 10.07
N TYR A 550 26.36 3.91 9.93
CA TYR A 550 25.27 4.54 10.68
C TYR A 550 25.45 4.40 12.20
N VAL A 551 25.76 3.21 12.68
CA VAL A 551 25.98 2.94 14.11
C VAL A 551 27.23 3.68 14.61
N GLN A 552 28.31 3.72 13.84
CA GLN A 552 29.54 4.46 14.15
C GLN A 552 29.28 5.95 14.34
N CYS A 553 28.54 6.56 13.42
CA CYS A 553 28.16 7.97 13.52
C CYS A 553 27.42 8.25 14.83
N ALA A 554 26.45 7.41 15.17
CA ALA A 554 25.68 7.56 16.41
C ALA A 554 26.52 7.34 17.67
N MET A 555 27.37 6.30 17.67
CA MET A 555 28.21 5.94 18.81
C MET A 555 29.35 6.93 19.04
N GLN A 556 29.88 7.56 17.99
CA GLN A 556 30.84 8.65 18.10
C GLN A 556 30.23 9.82 18.89
N ILE A 557 29.08 10.33 18.46
CA ILE A 557 28.37 11.41 19.17
C ILE A 557 28.05 11.01 20.61
N ARG A 558 27.71 9.74 20.84
CA ARG A 558 27.43 9.26 22.20
C ARG A 558 28.66 9.37 23.09
N ARG A 559 29.82 8.88 22.63
CA ARG A 559 31.08 8.89 23.38
C ARG A 559 31.60 10.30 23.66
N GLU A 560 31.45 11.21 22.70
CA GLU A 560 31.86 12.61 22.87
C GLU A 560 31.04 13.33 23.95
N ARG A 561 29.79 12.89 24.19
CA ARG A 561 28.84 13.56 25.08
C ARG A 561 28.57 12.85 26.40
N SER A 562 28.98 11.59 26.53
CA SER A 562 28.62 10.76 27.68
C SER A 562 29.57 9.58 27.87
N SER A 563 29.83 9.21 29.13
CA SER A 563 30.56 8.00 29.51
C SER A 563 29.76 6.72 29.23
N CYS A 564 28.43 6.72 29.40
CA CYS A 564 27.61 5.54 29.12
C CYS A 564 27.41 5.35 27.61
N HIS A 565 27.97 4.29 27.03
CA HIS A 565 27.92 4.04 25.58
C HIS A 565 27.42 2.62 25.23
N ALA A 566 26.86 1.90 26.20
CA ALA A 566 26.15 0.65 25.99
C ALA A 566 24.63 0.89 26.00
N ILE A 567 23.89 0.03 25.29
CA ILE A 567 22.43 0.09 25.22
C ILE A 567 21.86 -1.14 25.89
N ARG A 568 21.02 -0.94 26.91
CA ARG A 568 20.21 -2.00 27.50
C ARG A 568 18.85 -2.04 26.81
N ILE A 569 18.36 -3.23 26.50
CA ILE A 569 17.00 -3.46 26.02
C ILE A 569 16.26 -4.33 27.02
N ARG A 570 15.11 -3.85 27.50
CA ARG A 570 14.17 -4.61 28.34
C ARG A 570 12.94 -5.03 27.56
N PHE A 571 12.47 -6.25 27.81
CA PHE A 571 11.26 -6.81 27.22
C PHE A 571 10.09 -6.77 28.22
N GLY A 572 8.97 -6.16 27.83
CA GLY A 572 7.75 -6.12 28.63
C GLY A 572 6.84 -7.33 28.39
N GLN A 573 5.94 -7.61 29.35
CA GLN A 573 4.98 -8.74 29.29
C GLN A 573 4.02 -8.72 28.09
N HIS A 574 3.90 -7.60 27.37
CA HIS A 574 3.07 -7.44 26.17
C HIS A 574 3.87 -7.26 24.88
N GLY A 575 5.15 -7.68 24.85
CA GLY A 575 6.01 -7.54 23.67
C GLY A 575 6.55 -6.12 23.45
N GLY A 576 6.42 -5.23 24.43
CA GLY A 576 7.07 -3.91 24.39
C GLY A 576 8.59 -4.04 24.52
N ILE A 577 9.33 -3.25 23.76
CA ILE A 577 10.80 -3.23 23.76
C ILE A 577 11.26 -1.83 24.18
N TRP A 578 12.06 -1.74 25.25
CA TRP A 578 12.47 -0.45 25.85
C TRP A 578 13.99 -0.32 25.86
N PRO A 579 14.57 0.49 24.95
CA PRO A 579 16.00 0.76 24.93
C PRO A 579 16.38 1.89 25.90
N SER A 580 17.52 1.76 26.58
CA SER A 580 18.10 2.81 27.44
C SER A 580 19.62 2.80 27.42
N TRP A 581 20.24 3.97 27.54
CA TRP A 581 21.69 4.06 27.72
C TRP A 581 22.10 3.61 29.11
N VAL A 582 23.20 2.85 29.21
CA VAL A 582 23.74 2.34 30.47
C VAL A 582 25.27 2.34 30.44
N ASP A 583 25.89 2.33 31.61
CA ASP A 583 27.34 2.20 31.73
C ASP A 583 27.76 0.77 31.38
N ASP A 584 28.94 0.65 30.78
CA ASP A 584 29.45 -0.62 30.27
C ASP A 584 29.79 -1.64 31.37
N GLU A 585 29.97 -1.14 32.60
CA GLU A 585 30.29 -1.93 33.79
C GLU A 585 29.05 -2.41 34.56
N GLN A 586 27.84 -2.01 34.15
CA GLN A 586 26.64 -2.49 34.83
C GLN A 586 26.43 -4.00 34.55
N PRO A 587 26.15 -4.81 35.59
CA PRO A 587 25.91 -6.23 35.42
C PRO A 587 24.70 -6.47 34.51
N GLU A 588 24.70 -7.60 33.82
CA GLU A 588 23.55 -8.06 33.05
C GLU A 588 22.35 -8.23 34.00
N GLU A 589 21.26 -7.56 33.68
CA GLU A 589 19.99 -7.65 34.40
C GLU A 589 19.19 -8.82 33.83
N GLU A 590 18.61 -9.65 34.69
CA GLU A 590 17.80 -10.78 34.27
C GLU A 590 16.62 -10.30 33.39
N GLY A 591 16.47 -10.88 32.20
CA GLY A 591 15.43 -10.48 31.24
C GLY A 591 15.75 -9.22 30.41
N ALA A 592 16.98 -8.73 30.45
CA ALA A 592 17.47 -7.66 29.58
C ALA A 592 18.59 -8.15 28.66
N LEU A 593 18.82 -7.44 27.55
CA LEU A 593 19.98 -7.61 26.68
C LEU A 593 20.84 -6.35 26.71
N LEU A 594 22.15 -6.52 26.81
CA LEU A 594 23.12 -5.44 26.73
C LEU A 594 23.79 -5.44 25.36
N PHE A 595 23.88 -4.28 24.72
CA PHE A 595 24.48 -4.12 23.39
C PHE A 595 25.53 -3.00 23.42
N ARG A 596 26.78 -3.39 23.14
CA ARG A 596 27.86 -2.49 22.76
C ARG A 596 27.85 -2.29 21.26
N GLU A 597 28.64 -1.32 20.79
CA GLU A 597 28.78 -1.04 19.35
C GLU A 597 29.07 -2.29 18.50
N ARG A 598 29.97 -3.16 18.96
CA ARG A 598 30.31 -4.41 18.26
C ARG A 598 29.16 -5.41 18.24
N ASP A 599 28.36 -5.47 19.30
CA ASP A 599 27.21 -6.37 19.38
C ASP A 599 26.12 -5.94 18.42
N ILE A 600 25.94 -4.63 18.22
CA ILE A 600 24.99 -4.08 17.24
C ILE A 600 25.41 -4.43 15.81
N TYR A 601 26.72 -4.38 15.50
CA TYR A 601 27.22 -4.84 14.21
C TYR A 601 26.96 -6.33 14.02
N TRP A 602 27.32 -7.14 15.01
CA TRP A 602 27.11 -8.58 14.96
C TRP A 602 25.63 -8.92 14.77
N LEU A 603 24.72 -8.27 15.50
CA LEU A 603 23.29 -8.51 15.41
C LEU A 603 22.74 -8.18 14.01
N SER A 604 23.23 -7.09 13.42
CA SER A 604 22.85 -6.65 12.07
C SER A 604 23.36 -7.63 11.02
N ASP A 605 24.64 -8.01 11.10
CA ASP A 605 25.26 -8.99 10.22
C ASP A 605 24.57 -10.36 10.34
N TRP A 606 24.27 -10.77 11.57
CA TRP A 606 23.55 -12.01 11.88
C TRP A 606 22.17 -12.01 11.23
N CYS A 607 21.40 -10.93 11.37
CA CYS A 607 20.07 -10.85 10.76
C CYS A 607 20.12 -10.85 9.22
N ILE A 608 21.18 -10.28 8.63
CA ILE A 608 21.37 -10.29 7.17
C ILE A 608 21.76 -11.69 6.71
N ALA A 609 22.72 -12.34 7.37
CA ALA A 609 23.20 -13.69 7.03
C ALA A 609 22.13 -14.77 7.23
N ASN A 610 21.29 -14.62 8.26
CA ASN A 610 20.17 -15.49 8.58
C ASN A 610 18.85 -15.05 7.96
N ASN A 611 18.88 -14.09 7.01
CA ASN A 611 17.73 -13.86 6.14
C ASN A 611 17.61 -14.94 5.07
N ILE A 612 17.21 -16.11 5.55
CA ILE A 612 16.93 -17.28 4.75
C ILE A 612 15.43 -17.44 4.65
N LEU A 613 14.98 -17.71 3.44
CA LEU A 613 13.58 -17.91 3.11
C LEU A 613 13.33 -19.34 2.67
N ARG A 614 12.13 -19.82 2.97
CA ARG A 614 11.63 -21.12 2.54
C ARG A 614 10.75 -20.96 1.31
N MET A 615 10.92 -21.85 0.33
CA MET A 615 9.89 -22.13 -0.67
C MET A 615 9.71 -23.64 -0.83
N GLY A 616 8.56 -24.17 -0.38
CA GLY A 616 8.36 -25.61 -0.17
C GLY A 616 9.45 -26.21 0.71
N ASP A 617 10.10 -27.29 0.29
CA ASP A 617 11.14 -27.96 1.09
C ASP A 617 12.56 -27.45 0.83
N TYR A 618 12.67 -26.34 0.10
CA TYR A 618 13.94 -25.73 -0.25
C TYR A 618 14.14 -24.41 0.48
N VAL A 619 15.40 -24.06 0.70
CA VAL A 619 15.82 -22.85 1.41
C VAL A 619 16.72 -22.01 0.50
N TRP A 620 16.52 -20.70 0.52
CA TRP A 620 17.35 -19.72 -0.17
C TRP A 620 17.81 -18.64 0.79
N ARG A 621 19.02 -18.13 0.58
CA ARG A 621 19.53 -16.92 1.21
C ARG A 621 19.36 -15.75 0.24
N GLN A 622 18.89 -14.61 0.73
CA GLN A 622 18.99 -13.37 -0.04
C GLN A 622 20.43 -12.86 0.04
N VAL A 623 21.10 -12.72 -1.12
CA VAL A 623 22.50 -12.28 -1.22
C VAL A 623 22.65 -10.87 -1.81
N LYS A 624 21.57 -10.32 -2.38
CA LYS A 624 21.49 -8.94 -2.86
C LYS A 624 20.13 -8.32 -2.54
N GLY A 625 20.15 -7.01 -2.36
CA GLY A 625 18.99 -6.21 -2.00
C GLY A 625 18.76 -6.15 -0.50
N ILE A 626 18.09 -5.09 -0.06
CA ILE A 626 17.58 -5.00 1.30
C ILE A 626 16.55 -6.10 1.45
N PRO A 627 16.62 -6.92 2.50
CA PRO A 627 15.58 -7.88 2.75
C PRO A 627 14.32 -7.14 3.21
N MET A 628 13.51 -6.74 2.23
CA MET A 628 12.31 -5.94 2.46
C MET A 628 11.34 -6.75 3.31
N GLY A 629 11.05 -6.26 4.52
CA GLY A 629 10.27 -6.97 5.54
C GLY A 629 10.93 -6.96 6.91
N LEU A 630 12.27 -6.79 6.96
CA LEU A 630 13.00 -6.54 8.19
C LEU A 630 12.71 -5.12 8.70
N ALA A 631 12.21 -5.03 9.93
CA ALA A 631 11.78 -3.78 10.55
C ALA A 631 12.92 -2.76 10.78
N TYR A 632 14.17 -3.18 10.60
CA TYR A 632 15.38 -2.40 10.85
C TYR A 632 16.07 -1.87 9.59
N SER A 633 15.46 -2.08 8.41
CA SER A 633 15.91 -1.41 7.18
C SER A 633 16.08 0.09 7.47
N PRO A 634 17.25 0.69 7.20
CA PRO A 634 17.58 2.07 7.61
C PRO A 634 16.81 3.17 6.85
N ILE A 635 15.66 2.82 6.24
CA ILE A 635 14.86 3.67 5.34
C ILE A 635 13.46 3.86 5.89
#